data_AF-A0A937AK66-F1
#
_entry.id   AF-A0A937AK66-F1
#
_cell.length_a   1.000
_cell.length_b   1.000
_cell.length_c   1.000
_cell.angle_alpha   90.00
_cell.angle_beta   90.00
_cell.angle_gamma   90.00
#
_symmetry.space_group_name_H-M   'P 1'
#
loop_
_entity.id
_entity.type
_entity.pdbx_description
1 polymer ?
#
loop_
_entity_poly.entity_id
_entity_poly.type
_entity_poly.pdbx_seq_one_letter_code
_entity_poly.pdbx_strand_id
1 'polypeptide(L)'
;MSIITLCPVEKDDSEKKKLYSKNVSLQQLYKDILVRDFSRHGRAVVKALRKEKPEQYLRIIAQIFIKKEKNEEEINNGDQLTDEQLYEIIRSLEKELHSITASKTKDVHLTTVEKTASFSTS
;
A
#
# COMPACT_ATOMS: atom_id res chain seq x y z
N MET A 1 4.16 -24.95 41.86
CA MET A 1 5.43 -24.55 41.23
C MET A 1 5.56 -25.30 39.92
N SER A 2 5.22 -24.68 38.79
CA SER A 2 5.25 -25.35 37.48
C SER A 2 6.62 -25.22 36.84
N ILE A 3 7.26 -26.35 36.59
CA ILE A 3 8.57 -26.47 35.95
C ILE A 3 8.35 -26.37 34.44
N ILE A 4 8.86 -25.32 33.80
CA ILE A 4 8.77 -25.17 32.34
C ILE A 4 9.69 -26.23 31.73
N THR A 5 9.12 -27.24 31.09
CA THR A 5 9.85 -28.26 30.34
C THR A 5 10.15 -27.72 28.95
N LEU A 6 11.39 -27.29 28.73
CA LEU A 6 11.89 -26.92 27.40
C LEU A 6 12.12 -28.20 26.59
N CYS A 7 11.37 -28.37 25.50
CA CYS A 7 11.62 -29.47 24.54
C CYS A 7 13.05 -29.37 23.98
N PRO A 8 13.82 -30.46 23.94
CA PRO A 8 15.12 -30.46 23.30
C PRO A 8 14.92 -30.35 21.79
N VAL A 9 15.54 -29.33 21.18
CA VAL A 9 15.65 -29.21 19.73
C VAL A 9 16.82 -30.09 19.30
N GLU A 10 16.53 -31.34 18.96
CA GLU A 10 17.49 -32.18 18.22
C GLU A 10 17.66 -31.57 16.83
N LYS A 11 18.84 -31.03 16.57
CA LYS A 11 19.25 -30.60 15.22
C LYS A 11 20.61 -31.17 14.92
N ASP A 12 20.64 -31.92 13.82
CA ASP A 12 21.81 -32.54 13.20
C ASP A 12 23.01 -31.59 13.18
N ASP A 13 24.15 -32.14 13.61
CA ASP A 13 25.42 -31.45 13.83
C ASP A 13 26.06 -30.84 12.56
N SER A 14 25.46 -31.01 11.38
CA SER A 14 26.02 -30.53 10.11
C SER A 14 25.74 -29.05 9.82
N GLU A 15 24.68 -28.44 10.38
CA GLU A 15 24.37 -27.01 10.18
C GLU A 15 25.16 -26.08 11.12
N LYS A 16 25.77 -26.63 12.19
CA LYS A 16 26.48 -25.83 13.21
C LYS A 16 27.66 -25.05 12.63
N LYS A 17 28.34 -25.54 11.59
CA LYS A 17 29.54 -24.89 11.03
C LYS A 17 29.27 -23.68 10.13
N LYS A 18 28.04 -23.46 9.64
CA LYS A 18 27.71 -22.34 8.75
C LYS A 18 27.10 -21.12 9.45
N LEU A 19 26.71 -21.27 10.71
CA LEU A 19 26.02 -20.22 11.49
C LEU A 19 26.95 -19.39 12.39
N TYR A 20 28.18 -19.83 12.65
CA TYR A 20 29.14 -19.09 13.47
C TYR A 20 29.74 -17.84 12.78
N SER A 21 29.43 -17.56 11.51
CA SER A 21 29.94 -16.37 10.81
C SER A 21 28.93 -15.22 10.68
N LYS A 22 27.71 -15.38 11.20
CA LYS A 22 26.67 -14.34 11.11
C LYS A 22 26.34 -13.85 12.51
N ASN A 23 26.72 -12.60 12.82
CA ASN A 23 26.26 -11.91 14.02
C ASN A 23 24.74 -11.71 13.90
N VAL A 24 23.95 -12.68 14.35
CA VAL A 24 22.49 -12.58 14.38
C VAL A 24 22.12 -11.64 15.53
N SER A 25 21.47 -10.52 15.19
CA SER A 25 20.95 -9.60 16.20
C SER A 25 19.99 -10.32 17.13
N LEU A 26 20.05 -10.01 18.44
CA LEU A 26 19.11 -10.53 19.43
C LEU A 26 17.66 -10.30 19.01
N GLN A 27 17.37 -9.14 18.41
CA GLN A 27 16.05 -8.81 17.88
C GLN A 27 15.57 -9.84 16.86
N GLN A 28 16.44 -10.30 15.97
CA GLN A 28 16.11 -11.30 14.96
C GLN A 28 15.85 -12.67 15.61
N LEU A 29 16.67 -13.06 16.58
CA LEU A 29 16.49 -14.31 17.31
C LEU A 29 15.15 -14.34 18.05
N TYR A 30 14.80 -13.27 18.77
CA TYR A 30 13.52 -13.17 19.46
C TYR A 30 12.34 -13.19 18.49
N LYS A 31 12.45 -12.49 17.36
CA LYS A 31 11.44 -12.52 16.31
C LYS A 31 11.20 -13.94 15.82
N ASP A 32 12.26 -14.69 15.53
CA ASP A 32 12.15 -16.06 15.02
C ASP A 32 11.52 -17.01 16.06
N ILE A 33 11.86 -16.85 17.34
CA ILE A 33 11.26 -17.61 18.45
C ILE A 33 9.77 -17.30 18.55
N LEU A 34 9.39 -16.01 18.56
CA LEU A 34 7.98 -15.59 18.66
C LEU A 34 7.16 -16.05 17.46
N VAL A 35 7.73 -16.04 16.24
CA VAL A 35 7.06 -16.55 15.04
C VAL A 35 6.81 -18.06 15.16
N ARG A 36 7.79 -18.83 15.66
CA ARG A 36 7.62 -20.27 15.87
C ARG A 36 6.57 -20.57 16.93
N ASP A 37 6.60 -19.84 18.05
CA ASP A 37 5.60 -19.97 19.11
C ASP A 37 4.19 -19.65 18.60
N PHE A 38 4.03 -18.52 17.91
CA PHE A 38 2.75 -18.11 17.34
C PHE A 38 2.27 -19.07 16.24
N SER A 39 3.16 -19.67 15.47
CA SER A 39 2.78 -20.71 14.49
C SER A 39 2.14 -21.93 15.17
N ARG A 40 2.66 -22.33 16.33
CA ARG A 40 2.17 -23.48 17.09
C ARG A 40 0.93 -23.16 17.94
N HIS A 41 0.90 -22.00 18.58
CA HIS A 41 -0.10 -21.65 19.59
C HIS A 41 -1.06 -20.53 19.18
N GLY A 42 -0.77 -19.79 18.12
CA GLY A 42 -1.48 -18.57 17.72
C GLY A 42 -2.97 -18.79 17.46
N ARG A 43 -3.38 -19.93 16.88
CA ARG A 43 -4.82 -20.24 16.69
C ARG A 43 -5.58 -20.33 18.02
N ALA A 44 -5.00 -20.96 19.02
CA ALA A 44 -5.60 -21.08 20.34
C ALA A 44 -5.65 -19.71 21.03
N VAL A 45 -4.57 -18.93 20.95
CA VAL A 45 -4.50 -17.56 21.49
C VAL A 45 -5.55 -16.66 20.85
N VAL A 46 -5.70 -16.68 19.52
CA VAL A 46 -6.71 -15.89 18.81
C VAL A 46 -8.13 -16.29 19.21
N LYS A 47 -8.40 -17.59 19.36
CA LYS A 47 -9.71 -18.09 19.80
C LYS A 47 -10.03 -17.63 21.22
N ALA A 48 -9.06 -17.74 22.14
CA ALA A 48 -9.21 -17.28 23.51
C ALA A 48 -9.40 -15.76 23.57
N LEU A 49 -8.59 -14.99 22.83
CA LEU A 49 -8.64 -13.54 22.80
C LEU A 49 -9.98 -13.02 22.26
N ARG A 50 -10.54 -13.65 21.22
CA ARG A 50 -11.88 -13.31 20.70
C ARG A 50 -12.98 -13.47 21.75
N LYS A 51 -12.85 -14.48 22.63
CA LYS A 51 -13.84 -14.77 23.67
C LYS A 51 -13.65 -13.90 24.91
N GLU A 52 -12.42 -13.77 25.37
CA GLU A 52 -12.09 -13.12 26.65
C GLU A 52 -11.92 -11.61 26.53
N LYS A 53 -11.34 -11.13 25.42
CA LYS A 53 -11.01 -9.71 25.20
C LYS A 53 -11.29 -9.30 23.73
N PRO A 54 -12.56 -9.27 23.32
CA PRO A 54 -12.94 -9.00 21.93
C PRO A 54 -12.45 -7.65 21.41
N GLU A 55 -12.40 -6.62 22.26
CA GLU A 55 -11.86 -5.30 21.90
C GLU A 55 -10.38 -5.36 21.50
N GLN A 56 -9.55 -6.08 22.27
CA GLN A 56 -8.14 -6.26 21.96
C GLN A 56 -7.95 -7.06 20.67
N TYR A 57 -8.79 -8.07 20.45
CA TYR A 57 -8.81 -8.82 19.20
C TYR A 57 -9.08 -7.89 18.00
N LEU A 58 -10.12 -7.07 18.06
CA LEU A 58 -10.46 -6.12 16.99
C LEU A 58 -9.34 -5.11 16.74
N ARG A 59 -8.67 -4.63 17.79
CA ARG A 59 -7.53 -3.71 17.64
C ARG A 59 -6.34 -4.35 16.91
N ILE A 60 -6.02 -5.61 17.22
CA ILE A 60 -4.97 -6.37 16.52
C ILE A 60 -5.34 -6.57 15.05
N ILE A 61 -6.59 -6.97 14.80
CA ILE A 61 -7.13 -7.13 13.44
C ILE A 61 -6.98 -5.81 12.68
N ALA A 62 -7.48 -4.69 13.22
CA ALA A 62 -7.34 -3.38 12.59
C ALA A 62 -5.89 -3.04 12.24
N GLN A 63 -4.94 -3.24 13.16
CA GLN A 63 -3.52 -2.96 12.89
C GLN A 63 -2.92 -3.83 11.78
N ILE A 64 -3.31 -5.10 11.69
CA ILE A 64 -2.83 -6.02 10.65
C ILE A 64 -3.42 -5.66 9.29
N PHE A 65 -4.72 -5.39 9.22
CA PHE A 65 -5.42 -5.07 7.97
C PHE A 65 -5.04 -3.69 7.43
N ILE A 66 -5.02 -2.65 8.27
CA ILE A 66 -4.61 -1.28 7.87
C ILE A 66 -3.17 -1.29 7.34
N LYS A 67 -2.27 -2.03 7.98
CA LYS A 67 -0.88 -2.15 7.50
C LYS A 67 -0.80 -2.86 6.16
N LYS A 68 -1.68 -3.83 5.88
CA LYS A 68 -1.71 -4.53 4.61
C LYS A 68 -2.19 -3.62 3.48
N GLU A 69 -3.31 -2.93 3.67
CA GLU A 69 -3.87 -1.98 2.68
C GLU A 69 -2.90 -0.83 2.40
N LYS A 70 -2.27 -0.29 3.45
CA LYS A 70 -1.28 0.79 3.32
C LYS A 70 -0.08 0.40 2.45
N ASN A 71 0.45 -0.82 2.56
CA ASN A 71 1.58 -1.25 1.71
C ASN A 71 1.17 -1.51 0.25
N GLU A 72 -0.13 -1.70 -0.03
CA GLU A 72 -0.65 -1.94 -1.38
C GLU A 72 -1.04 -0.62 -2.07
N GLU A 73 -1.50 0.39 -1.32
CA GLU A 73 -1.84 1.73 -1.84
C GLU A 73 -0.67 2.73 -1.82
N GLU A 74 0.36 2.53 -0.99
CA GLU A 74 1.57 3.39 -0.95
C GLU A 74 2.65 3.01 -1.97
N ILE A 75 2.27 2.42 -3.11
CA ILE A 75 3.10 2.51 -4.31
C ILE A 75 2.72 3.81 -5.04
N ASN A 76 3.19 4.92 -4.47
CA ASN A 76 3.89 5.97 -5.21
C ASN A 76 3.08 6.79 -6.25
N ASN A 77 2.15 7.64 -5.81
CA ASN A 77 1.49 8.61 -6.71
C ASN A 77 1.69 10.10 -6.37
N GLY A 78 2.43 10.47 -5.31
CA GLY A 78 2.65 11.91 -5.07
C GLY A 78 3.52 12.30 -3.88
N ASP A 79 3.69 11.43 -2.89
CA ASP A 79 4.32 11.81 -1.62
C ASP A 79 5.87 11.89 -1.65
N GLN A 80 6.48 11.62 -2.82
CA GLN A 80 7.94 11.69 -3.04
C GLN A 80 8.32 12.41 -4.35
N LEU A 81 7.44 13.26 -4.88
CA LEU A 81 7.81 14.06 -6.06
C LEU A 81 8.68 15.23 -5.63
N THR A 82 9.85 15.38 -6.25
CA THR A 82 10.63 16.62 -6.11
C THR A 82 9.95 17.77 -6.85
N ASP A 83 10.23 19.01 -6.48
CA ASP A 83 9.62 20.21 -7.08
C ASP A 83 9.75 20.24 -8.61
N GLU A 84 10.87 19.74 -9.13
CA GLU A 84 11.16 19.62 -10.56
C GLU A 84 10.22 18.61 -11.24
N GLN A 85 9.96 17.48 -10.58
CA GLN A 85 9.05 16.46 -11.09
C GLN A 85 7.60 16.95 -11.06
N LEU A 86 7.23 17.72 -10.03
CA LEU A 86 5.94 18.40 -9.96
C LEU A 86 5.78 19.40 -11.12
N TYR A 87 6.82 20.18 -11.41
CA TYR A 87 6.78 21.14 -12.51
C TYR A 87 6.60 20.48 -13.88
N GLU A 88 7.27 19.36 -14.13
CA GLU A 88 7.14 18.57 -15.36
C GLU A 88 5.72 17.98 -15.54
N ILE A 89 5.11 17.53 -14.45
CA ILE A 89 3.73 17.04 -14.45
C ILE A 89 2.76 18.17 -14.77
N ILE A 90 2.90 19.32 -14.10
CA ILE A 90 2.05 20.49 -14.33
C ILE A 90 2.14 20.94 -15.80
N ARG A 91 3.35 21.07 -16.35
CA ARG A 91 3.55 21.49 -17.75
C ARG A 91 2.94 20.49 -18.74
N SER A 92 3.01 19.19 -18.44
CA SER A 92 2.42 18.15 -19.28
C SER A 92 0.89 18.25 -19.30
N LEU A 93 0.27 18.49 -18.13
CA LEU A 93 -1.17 18.69 -18.00
C LEU A 93 -1.65 19.98 -18.70
N GLU A 94 -0.89 21.08 -18.60
CA GLU A 94 -1.20 22.33 -19.29
C GLU A 94 -1.21 22.15 -20.81
N LYS A 95 -0.25 21.39 -21.35
CA LYS A 95 -0.18 21.08 -22.78
C LYS A 95 -1.39 20.25 -23.24
N GLU A 96 -1.80 19.28 -22.45
CA GLU A 96 -2.97 18.45 -22.73
C GLU A 96 -4.25 19.29 -22.71
N LEU A 97 -4.45 20.14 -21.69
CA LEU A 97 -5.57 21.09 -21.65
C LEU A 97 -5.59 22.06 -22.82
N HIS A 98 -4.42 22.56 -23.23
CA HIS A 98 -4.32 23.44 -24.38
C HIS A 98 -4.69 22.72 -25.69
N SER A 99 -4.30 21.45 -25.83
CA SER A 99 -4.70 20.63 -26.99
C SER A 99 -6.22 20.42 -27.06
N ILE A 100 -6.86 20.16 -25.92
CA ILE A 100 -8.31 19.94 -25.82
C ILE A 100 -9.06 21.24 -26.14
N THR A 101 -8.62 22.36 -25.59
CA THR A 101 -9.24 23.67 -25.83
C THR A 101 -9.02 24.19 -27.25
N ALA A 102 -7.84 23.94 -27.84
CA ALA A 102 -7.56 24.26 -29.25
C ALA A 102 -8.28 23.34 -30.24
N SER A 103 -8.64 22.13 -29.85
CA SER A 103 -9.49 21.24 -30.66
C SER A 103 -10.95 21.70 -30.67
N LYS A 104 -11.45 22.20 -29.52
CA LYS A 104 -12.84 22.65 -29.35
C LYS A 104 -13.19 23.93 -30.13
N THR A 105 -12.20 24.74 -30.50
CA THR A 105 -12.41 25.97 -31.30
C THR A 105 -12.49 25.74 -32.81
N LYS A 106 -12.13 24.55 -33.32
CA LYS A 106 -12.26 24.22 -34.75
C LYS A 106 -13.67 23.79 -35.16
N ASP A 107 -14.48 23.29 -34.23
CA ASP A 107 -15.85 22.87 -34.51
C ASP A 107 -16.87 24.03 -34.49
N VAL A 108 -16.50 25.21 -33.98
CA VAL A 108 -17.40 26.39 -33.90
C VAL A 108 -17.37 27.25 -35.18
N HIS A 109 -16.42 27.06 -36.10
CA HIS A 109 -16.30 27.87 -37.32
C HIS A 109 -16.91 27.22 -38.59
N LEU A 110 -17.60 26.07 -38.50
CA LEU A 110 -18.23 25.42 -39.65
C LEU A 110 -19.77 25.38 -39.60
N THR A 111 -20.40 26.43 -39.05
CA THR A 111 -21.84 26.68 -39.27
C THR A 111 -22.06 28.06 -39.89
N THR A 112 -21.98 28.05 -41.22
CA THR A 112 -22.92 28.70 -42.14
C THR A 112 -23.14 30.21 -41.95
N VAL A 113 -22.25 30.99 -42.59
CA VAL A 113 -22.61 32.28 -43.19
C VAL A 113 -23.08 32.03 -44.62
N GLU A 114 -24.39 31.99 -44.82
CA GLU A 114 -25.08 32.35 -46.07
C GLU A 114 -26.48 32.86 -45.68
N LYS A 115 -27.15 33.85 -46.27
CA LYS A 115 -26.88 34.94 -47.21
C LYS A 115 -28.26 35.61 -47.46
N THR A 116 -28.29 36.94 -47.51
CA THR A 116 -29.28 37.83 -48.19
C THR A 116 -30.74 37.93 -47.72
N ALA A 117 -31.02 39.09 -47.12
CA ALA A 117 -31.82 40.20 -47.67
C ALA A 117 -33.34 40.07 -47.91
N SER A 118 -34.00 41.18 -47.57
CA SER A 118 -35.32 41.68 -47.97
C SER A 118 -36.56 41.17 -47.21
N PHE A 119 -36.96 41.91 -46.17
CA PHE A 119 -38.37 42.08 -45.81
C PHE A 119 -38.82 43.45 -46.32
N SER A 120 -39.64 43.42 -47.38
CA SER A 120 -40.30 44.59 -47.95
C SER A 120 -41.70 44.70 -47.33
N THR A 121 -42.07 45.93 -46.99
CA THR A 121 -43.39 46.37 -46.53
C THR A 121 -44.52 46.02 -47.51
N SER A 122 -45.66 45.59 -46.96
CA SER A 122 -47.01 45.83 -47.50
C SER A 122 -48.00 45.84 -46.34
#